data_AF-A0A7W6KMI2-F1
#
_entry.id   AF-A0A7W6KMI2-F1
#
_cell.length_a   1.000
_cell.length_b   1.000
_cell.length_c   1.000
_cell.angle_alpha   90.00
_cell.angle_beta   90.00
_cell.angle_gamma   90.00
#
_symmetry.space_group_name_H-M   'P 1'
#
loop_
_entity.id
_entity.type
_entity.pdbx_description
1 polymer ?
#
loop_
_entity_poly.entity_id
_entity_poly.type
_entity_poly.pdbx_seq_one_letter_code
_entity_poly.pdbx_strand_id
1 'polypeptide(L)'
;MRYDDDYDGRNSFRTGHKRDKHKNNRWHAADSAFRCAHCRQMVFPTPEMGTVHRNHCPHCLHSLHVDTKPGNRASDCHARMAPVGLTWKKNGFDKYGRERLGDVMLVHTCLGCGMVNINRIAADDDCDEILAIFERSLAMDGKRWKCIEATGIDLLTAEDAGLLHRSLFGMELSR
;
A
#
# COMPACT_ATOMS: atom_id res chain seq x y z
N MET A 1 35.70 -75.35 18.20
CA MET A 1 35.05 -74.47 17.20
C MET A 1 35.65 -73.10 17.35
N ARG A 2 36.00 -72.48 16.22
CA ARG A 2 36.86 -71.31 16.05
C ARG A 2 35.98 -70.08 15.72
N TYR A 3 36.33 -68.93 16.34
CA TYR A 3 36.18 -67.53 15.91
C TYR A 3 34.75 -66.94 15.82
N ASP A 4 34.47 -65.66 16.07
CA ASP A 4 35.08 -64.54 16.82
C ASP A 4 34.05 -63.38 16.82
N ASP A 5 34.07 -62.55 17.85
CA ASP A 5 33.44 -61.23 17.89
C ASP A 5 34.06 -60.32 16.81
N ASP A 6 33.25 -59.60 16.02
CA ASP A 6 33.76 -58.44 15.27
C ASP A 6 32.69 -57.39 14.92
N TYR A 7 33.16 -56.14 14.99
CA TYR A 7 32.49 -54.86 14.97
C TYR A 7 32.65 -54.19 13.58
N ASP A 8 31.56 -53.83 12.89
CA ASP A 8 31.48 -52.94 11.71
C ASP A 8 30.06 -52.30 11.73
N GLY A 9 29.81 -50.99 11.77
CA GLY A 9 30.63 -49.87 11.34
C GLY A 9 30.10 -49.14 10.08
N ARG A 10 28.78 -48.88 9.88
CA ARG A 10 28.31 -48.07 8.72
C ARG A 10 27.26 -46.99 9.00
N ASN A 11 27.78 -45.77 9.10
CA ASN A 11 27.44 -44.52 8.41
C ASN A 11 25.99 -44.15 8.02
N SER A 12 25.51 -43.08 8.67
CA SER A 12 24.96 -41.85 8.09
C SER A 12 24.05 -41.92 6.85
N PHE A 13 22.74 -41.76 7.05
CA PHE A 13 21.89 -40.97 6.14
C PHE A 13 20.81 -40.23 6.93
N ARG A 14 21.21 -39.19 7.68
CA ARG A 14 20.25 -38.16 8.13
C ARG A 14 19.85 -37.36 6.91
N THR A 15 18.77 -37.76 6.24
CA THR A 15 18.12 -36.96 5.21
C THR A 15 17.56 -35.71 5.87
N GLY A 16 18.38 -34.66 5.91
CA GLY A 16 17.94 -33.33 6.28
C GLY A 16 16.88 -32.88 5.30
N HIS A 17 15.61 -32.94 5.69
CA HIS A 17 14.55 -32.18 5.05
C HIS A 17 14.89 -30.69 5.23
N LYS A 18 15.74 -30.17 4.33
CA LYS A 18 15.82 -28.74 4.07
C LYS A 18 14.41 -28.34 3.65
N ARG A 19 13.68 -27.70 4.57
CA ARG A 19 12.44 -27.02 4.25
C ARG A 19 12.79 -26.02 3.17
N ASP A 20 12.48 -26.36 1.92
CA ASP A 20 12.50 -25.42 0.83
C ASP A 20 11.57 -24.28 1.22
N LYS A 21 12.18 -23.15 1.60
CA LYS A 21 11.48 -21.87 1.71
C LYS A 21 11.07 -21.52 0.30
N HIS A 22 9.95 -22.07 -0.15
CA HIS A 22 9.20 -21.49 -1.25
C HIS A 22 8.96 -20.04 -0.87
N LYS A 23 9.73 -19.14 -1.47
CA LYS A 23 9.48 -17.71 -1.48
C LYS A 23 8.17 -17.58 -2.23
N ASN A 24 7.07 -17.59 -1.49
CA ASN A 24 5.73 -17.40 -2.02
C ASN A 24 5.67 -15.95 -2.53
N ASN A 25 6.15 -15.71 -3.74
CA ASN A 25 5.94 -14.48 -4.48
C ASN A 25 4.46 -14.40 -4.92
N ARG A 26 3.52 -14.49 -3.97
CA ARG A 26 2.08 -14.26 -4.18
C ARG A 26 1.77 -12.80 -4.53
N TRP A 27 2.79 -11.94 -4.54
CA TRP A 27 2.69 -10.52 -4.82
C TRP A 27 2.63 -10.19 -6.32
N HIS A 28 2.51 -11.17 -7.24
CA HIS A 28 2.60 -10.91 -8.68
C HIS A 28 1.29 -10.98 -9.47
N ALA A 29 0.16 -11.41 -8.90
CA ALA A 29 -1.10 -11.46 -9.65
C ALA A 29 -2.10 -10.46 -9.07
N ALA A 30 -2.32 -9.35 -9.79
CA ALA A 30 -3.44 -8.44 -9.53
C ALA A 30 -4.81 -9.11 -9.70
N ASP A 31 -4.85 -10.26 -10.39
CA ASP A 31 -6.04 -11.06 -10.65
C ASP A 31 -6.31 -12.13 -9.57
N SER A 32 -5.58 -12.11 -8.46
CA SER A 32 -5.75 -13.11 -7.40
C SER A 32 -6.21 -12.46 -6.10
N ALA A 33 -7.19 -13.08 -5.46
CA ALA A 33 -7.64 -12.67 -4.14
C ALA A 33 -6.48 -12.74 -3.13
N PHE A 34 -6.37 -11.74 -2.27
CA PHE A 34 -5.34 -11.68 -1.23
C PHE A 34 -5.92 -11.33 0.13
N ARG A 35 -5.18 -11.66 1.18
CA ARG A 35 -5.52 -11.28 2.55
C ARG A 35 -4.76 -10.04 2.95
N CYS A 36 -5.45 -8.98 3.36
CA CYS A 36 -4.82 -7.73 3.76
C CYS A 36 -3.86 -7.96 4.95
N ALA A 37 -2.64 -7.41 4.87
CA ALA A 37 -1.65 -7.52 5.94
C ALA A 37 -1.97 -6.65 7.17
N HIS A 38 -2.87 -5.67 7.01
CA HIS A 38 -3.34 -4.81 8.09
C HIS A 38 -4.63 -5.35 8.73
N CYS A 39 -5.78 -5.22 8.06
CA CYS A 39 -7.09 -5.58 8.63
C CYS A 39 -7.44 -7.07 8.52
N ARG A 40 -6.61 -7.87 7.83
CA ARG A 40 -6.81 -9.33 7.64
C ARG A 40 -8.05 -9.74 6.84
N GLN A 41 -8.83 -8.80 6.31
CA GLN A 41 -9.94 -9.08 5.40
C GLN A 41 -9.43 -9.68 4.09
N MET A 42 -10.23 -10.56 3.52
CA MET A 42 -10.00 -11.09 2.17
C MET A 42 -10.45 -10.05 1.17
N VAL A 43 -9.62 -9.80 0.18
CA VAL A 43 -9.99 -8.93 -0.92
C VAL A 43 -9.93 -9.68 -2.23
N PHE A 44 -11.01 -9.52 -2.99
CA PHE A 44 -11.20 -10.13 -4.29
C PHE A 44 -11.01 -9.06 -5.37
N PRO A 45 -10.42 -9.41 -6.53
CA PRO A 45 -10.38 -8.51 -7.66
C PRO A 45 -11.81 -8.24 -8.15
N THR A 46 -12.15 -6.97 -8.35
CA THR A 46 -13.44 -6.55 -8.91
C THR A 46 -13.22 -5.96 -10.31
N PRO A 47 -14.18 -6.11 -11.25
CA PRO A 47 -14.10 -5.43 -12.55
C PRO A 47 -14.11 -3.91 -12.41
N GLU A 48 -14.72 -3.39 -11.33
CA GLU A 48 -14.87 -1.95 -11.08
C GLU A 48 -13.56 -1.25 -10.64
N MET A 49 -12.49 -1.98 -10.31
CA MET A 49 -11.22 -1.38 -9.86
C MET A 49 -10.63 -0.37 -10.87
N GLY A 50 -10.95 -0.50 -12.16
CA GLY A 50 -10.53 0.43 -13.22
C GLY A 50 -9.01 0.57 -13.41
N THR A 51 -8.20 -0.25 -12.74
CA THR A 51 -6.73 -0.25 -12.81
C THR A 51 -6.17 -1.67 -12.71
N VAL A 52 -5.08 -1.93 -13.44
CA VAL A 52 -4.48 -3.27 -13.53
C VAL A 52 -3.75 -3.67 -12.25
N HIS A 53 -3.30 -2.73 -11.41
CA HIS A 53 -2.48 -3.04 -10.24
C HIS A 53 -2.92 -2.27 -8.99
N ARG A 54 -3.88 -2.83 -8.23
CA ARG A 54 -4.21 -2.31 -6.89
C ARG A 54 -3.08 -2.64 -5.90
N ASN A 55 -2.69 -1.65 -5.08
CA ASN A 55 -1.63 -1.81 -4.08
C ASN A 55 -2.16 -1.67 -2.62
N HIS A 56 -3.37 -1.15 -2.41
CA HIS A 56 -4.00 -1.06 -1.10
C HIS A 56 -5.22 -1.98 -0.95
N CYS A 57 -5.70 -2.14 0.28
CA CYS A 57 -6.98 -2.81 0.57
C CYS A 57 -8.12 -1.79 0.48
N PRO A 58 -9.25 -2.07 -0.20
CA PRO A 58 -10.32 -1.08 -0.43
C PRO A 58 -11.06 -0.71 0.85
N HIS A 59 -11.02 -1.58 1.88
CA HIS A 59 -11.73 -1.37 3.13
C HIS A 59 -10.94 -0.60 4.20
N CYS A 60 -9.61 -0.73 4.22
CA CYS A 60 -8.77 -0.08 5.26
C CYS A 60 -7.65 0.78 4.67
N LEU A 61 -7.58 0.85 3.34
CA LEU A 61 -6.65 1.61 2.52
C LEU A 61 -5.16 1.42 2.84
N HIS A 62 -4.80 0.42 3.65
CA HIS A 62 -3.41 0.05 3.89
C HIS A 62 -2.84 -0.67 2.68
N SER A 63 -1.59 -0.33 2.38
CA SER A 63 -0.81 -0.87 1.26
C SER A 63 0.37 -1.69 1.79
N LEU A 64 1.12 -2.29 0.87
CA LEU A 64 2.41 -2.90 1.15
C LEU A 64 3.50 -2.24 0.33
N HIS A 65 4.67 -2.08 0.93
CA HIS A 65 5.82 -1.50 0.27
C HIS A 65 6.46 -2.57 -0.63
N VAL A 66 5.85 -2.74 -1.80
CA VAL A 66 6.33 -3.65 -2.85
C VAL A 66 7.02 -2.92 -3.98
N ASP A 67 6.82 -1.61 -4.14
CA ASP A 67 7.35 -0.82 -5.25
C ASP A 67 8.57 0.01 -4.82
N THR A 68 9.66 0.01 -5.59
CA THR A 68 10.71 1.06 -5.50
C THR A 68 10.45 2.22 -6.45
N LYS A 69 9.70 1.95 -7.52
CA LYS A 69 9.08 2.92 -8.42
C LYS A 69 7.64 2.47 -8.63
N PRO A 70 6.67 3.39 -8.78
CA PRO A 70 5.27 3.02 -8.96
C PRO A 70 5.08 1.89 -9.99
N GLY A 71 4.51 0.76 -9.55
CA GLY A 71 4.18 -0.37 -10.41
C GLY A 71 5.32 -1.36 -10.74
N ASN A 72 6.55 -1.17 -10.24
CA ASN A 72 7.67 -2.05 -10.59
C ASN A 72 7.84 -3.27 -9.67
N ARG A 73 7.12 -3.33 -8.55
CA ARG A 73 7.13 -4.41 -7.55
C ARG A 73 8.53 -4.92 -7.14
N ALA A 74 9.51 -4.01 -7.07
CA ALA A 74 10.92 -4.33 -6.84
C ALA A 74 11.46 -3.96 -5.45
N SER A 75 10.59 -3.66 -4.46
CA SER A 75 11.02 -3.29 -3.11
C SER A 75 11.24 -4.51 -2.22
N ASP A 76 12.42 -4.58 -1.60
CA ASP A 76 12.75 -5.62 -0.62
C ASP A 76 12.13 -5.37 0.76
N CYS A 77 11.57 -4.17 1.01
CA CYS A 77 11.05 -3.77 2.31
C CYS A 77 9.85 -4.63 2.73
N HIS A 78 8.85 -4.78 1.84
CA HIS A 78 7.62 -5.53 2.07
C HIS A 78 6.83 -5.16 3.34
N ALA A 79 7.19 -4.07 4.01
CA ALA A 79 6.49 -3.60 5.20
C ALA A 79 5.16 -2.97 4.82
N ARG A 80 4.22 -2.93 5.78
CA ARG A 80 2.94 -2.25 5.60
C ARG A 80 3.15 -0.76 5.37
N MET A 81 2.35 -0.17 4.49
CA MET A 81 2.26 1.27 4.33
C MET A 81 0.92 1.75 4.86
N ALA A 82 0.96 2.66 5.82
CA ALA A 82 -0.23 3.25 6.41
C ALA A 82 -0.71 4.44 5.58
N PRO A 83 -2.02 4.59 5.34
CA PRO A 83 -2.56 5.82 4.76
C PRO A 83 -2.44 6.94 5.80
N VAL A 84 -1.78 8.03 5.41
CA VAL A 84 -1.48 9.15 6.30
C VAL A 84 -2.22 10.43 5.94
N GLY A 85 -2.81 10.49 4.74
CA GLY A 85 -3.58 11.64 4.28
C GLY A 85 -3.91 11.53 2.80
N LEU A 86 -4.34 12.65 2.23
CA LEU A 86 -4.71 12.77 0.83
C LEU A 86 -3.91 13.90 0.17
N THR A 87 -3.81 13.87 -1.16
CA THR A 87 -3.19 14.94 -1.96
C THR A 87 -3.91 15.05 -3.30
N TRP A 88 -3.90 16.23 -3.91
CA TRP A 88 -4.25 16.39 -5.32
C TRP A 88 -3.07 15.97 -6.20
N LYS A 89 -3.34 15.21 -7.26
CA LYS A 89 -2.32 14.94 -8.28
C LYS A 89 -2.03 16.24 -9.05
N LYS A 90 -0.77 16.66 -9.11
CA LYS A 90 -0.37 17.81 -9.92
C LYS A 90 -0.37 17.44 -11.41
N ASN A 91 -1.23 18.08 -12.20
CA ASN A 91 -1.40 17.83 -13.64
C ASN A 91 -0.88 19.01 -14.50
N GLY A 92 0.26 19.58 -14.09
CA GLY A 92 0.90 20.70 -14.78
C GLY A 92 0.11 22.01 -14.66
N PHE A 93 0.33 22.93 -15.60
CA PHE A 93 -0.31 24.25 -15.60
C PHE A 93 -1.29 24.40 -16.76
N ASP A 94 -2.35 25.16 -16.56
CA ASP A 94 -3.25 25.58 -17.63
C ASP A 94 -2.59 26.66 -18.52
N LYS A 95 -3.27 27.00 -19.62
CA LYS A 95 -2.79 28.02 -20.57
C LYS A 95 -2.65 29.43 -19.96
N TYR A 96 -3.15 29.64 -18.74
CA TYR A 96 -3.08 30.89 -17.99
C TYR A 96 -2.06 30.81 -16.83
N GLY A 97 -1.27 29.72 -16.75
CA GLY A 97 -0.26 29.53 -15.73
C GLY A 97 -0.79 29.10 -14.36
N ARG A 98 -2.07 28.67 -14.26
CA ARG A 98 -2.63 28.14 -13.01
C ARG A 98 -2.41 26.65 -12.92
N GLU A 99 -2.03 26.15 -11.75
CA GLU A 99 -1.82 24.72 -11.52
C GLU A 99 -3.14 23.96 -11.71
N ARG A 100 -3.09 22.89 -12.50
CA ARG A 100 -4.22 21.98 -12.71
C ARG A 100 -4.18 20.90 -11.65
N LEU A 101 -5.17 20.92 -10.77
CA LEU A 101 -5.45 19.80 -9.87
C LEU A 101 -6.03 18.64 -10.68
N GLY A 102 -5.45 17.47 -10.48
CA GLY A 102 -5.91 16.19 -11.00
C GLY A 102 -6.75 15.44 -9.99
N ASP A 103 -6.79 14.11 -10.16
CA ASP A 103 -7.50 13.21 -9.25
C ASP A 103 -6.95 13.32 -7.81
N VAL A 104 -7.83 13.11 -6.83
CA VAL A 104 -7.42 12.90 -5.44
C VAL A 104 -6.67 11.56 -5.32
N MET A 105 -5.59 11.57 -4.53
CA MET A 105 -4.71 10.43 -4.33
C MET A 105 -4.53 10.16 -2.82
N LEU A 106 -4.37 8.88 -2.47
CA LEU A 106 -3.98 8.45 -1.13
C LEU A 106 -2.49 8.68 -0.92
N VAL A 107 -2.11 9.25 0.22
CA VAL A 107 -0.72 9.36 0.66
C VAL A 107 -0.43 8.25 1.65
N HIS A 108 0.59 7.44 1.36
CA HIS A 108 1.01 6.32 2.20
C HIS A 108 2.41 6.53 2.75
N THR A 109 2.63 6.18 4.02
CA THR A 109 3.97 6.09 4.62
C THR A 109 4.29 4.65 4.99
N CYS A 110 5.44 4.16 4.54
CA CYS A 110 5.95 2.85 4.91
C CYS A 110 6.32 2.80 6.40
N LEU A 111 5.72 1.84 7.13
CA LEU A 111 5.99 1.64 8.55
C LEU A 111 7.35 0.96 8.82
N GLY A 112 8.03 0.46 7.77
CA GLY A 112 9.35 -0.17 7.88
C GLY A 112 10.50 0.79 7.60
N CYS A 113 10.47 1.50 6.47
CA CYS A 113 11.57 2.36 6.03
C CYS A 113 11.23 3.86 5.96
N GLY A 114 9.98 4.25 6.26
CA GLY A 114 9.56 5.66 6.25
C GLY A 114 9.30 6.27 4.86
N MET A 115 9.50 5.51 3.77
CA MET A 115 9.21 6.00 2.41
C MET A 115 7.75 6.45 2.26
N VAL A 116 7.55 7.60 1.62
CA VAL A 116 6.23 8.15 1.31
C VAL A 116 5.93 7.95 -0.18
N ASN A 117 4.72 7.54 -0.51
CA ASN A 117 4.26 7.39 -1.89
C ASN A 117 2.79 7.79 -2.02
N ILE A 118 2.36 8.08 -3.25
CA ILE A 118 0.97 8.39 -3.57
C ILE A 118 0.35 7.30 -4.44
N ASN A 119 -0.87 6.91 -4.10
CA ASN A 119 -1.60 5.85 -4.77
C ASN A 119 -2.96 6.36 -5.25
N ARG A 120 -3.42 5.87 -6.41
CA ARG A 120 -4.73 6.23 -6.95
C ARG A 120 -5.83 5.62 -6.08
N ILE A 121 -6.90 6.38 -5.83
CA ILE A 121 -8.15 5.86 -5.26
C ILE A 121 -8.90 5.09 -6.36
N ALA A 122 -9.33 3.88 -6.05
CA ALA A 122 -10.14 3.03 -6.91
C ALA A 122 -11.63 3.29 -6.69
N ALA A 123 -12.48 2.90 -7.65
CA ALA A 123 -13.92 3.16 -7.57
C ALA A 123 -14.62 2.32 -6.48
N ASP A 124 -14.03 1.19 -6.07
CA ASP A 124 -14.52 0.30 -5.02
C ASP A 124 -13.90 0.57 -3.64
N ASP A 125 -13.12 1.65 -3.50
CA ASP A 125 -12.57 2.06 -2.21
C ASP A 125 -13.67 2.63 -1.30
N ASP A 126 -13.54 2.32 0.00
CA ASP A 126 -14.47 2.78 1.02
C ASP A 126 -14.32 4.31 1.23
N CYS A 127 -15.33 5.06 0.79
CA CYS A 127 -15.33 6.52 0.88
C CYS A 127 -15.38 7.03 2.33
N ASP A 128 -16.01 6.30 3.25
CA ASP A 128 -16.05 6.69 4.66
C ASP A 128 -14.65 6.55 5.28
N GLU A 129 -13.90 5.50 4.92
CA GLU A 129 -12.51 5.36 5.36
C GLU A 129 -11.60 6.43 4.73
N ILE A 130 -11.83 6.83 3.48
CA ILE A 130 -11.10 7.95 2.83
C ILE A 130 -11.32 9.25 3.62
N LEU A 131 -12.56 9.58 3.95
CA LEU A 131 -12.89 10.76 4.75
C LEU A 131 -12.29 10.67 6.15
N ALA A 132 -12.33 9.50 6.79
CA ALA A 132 -11.72 9.29 8.09
C ALA A 132 -10.20 9.48 8.06
N ILE A 133 -9.52 9.08 6.98
CA ILE A 133 -8.08 9.35 6.78
C ILE A 133 -7.83 10.84 6.65
N PHE A 134 -8.66 11.56 5.88
CA PHE A 134 -8.57 13.00 5.74
C PHE A 134 -8.67 13.70 7.10
N GLU A 135 -9.71 13.41 7.89
CA GLU A 135 -9.90 13.99 9.23
C GLU A 135 -8.73 13.69 10.17
N ARG A 136 -8.23 12.44 10.18
CA ARG A 136 -7.05 12.07 10.97
C ARG A 136 -5.80 12.81 10.53
N SER A 137 -5.67 13.14 9.23
CA SER A 137 -4.53 13.88 8.71
C SER A 137 -4.54 15.35 9.16
N LEU A 138 -5.72 15.96 9.32
CA LEU A 138 -5.86 17.32 9.85
C LEU A 138 -5.41 17.43 11.31
N ALA A 139 -5.57 16.35 12.09
CA ALA A 139 -5.14 16.27 13.48
C ALA A 139 -3.68 15.79 13.66
N MET A 140 -2.91 15.63 12.57
CA MET A 140 -1.55 15.09 12.61
C MET A 140 -0.55 16.07 13.24
N ASP A 141 0.46 15.53 13.95
CA ASP A 141 1.61 16.30 14.43
C ASP A 141 2.31 17.06 13.28
N GLY A 142 2.51 18.36 13.47
CA GLY A 142 3.12 19.25 12.48
C GLY A 142 4.55 18.87 12.09
N LYS A 143 5.30 18.14 12.93
CA LYS A 143 6.60 17.59 12.51
C LYS A 143 6.44 16.55 11.41
N ARG A 144 5.49 15.63 11.58
CA ARG A 144 5.20 14.56 10.62
C ARG A 144 4.65 15.14 9.32
N TRP A 145 3.79 16.15 9.41
CA TRP A 145 3.30 16.91 8.26
C TRP A 145 4.45 17.46 7.41
N LYS A 146 5.37 18.20 8.03
CA LYS A 146 6.55 18.78 7.34
C LYS A 146 7.46 17.72 6.73
N CYS A 147 7.60 16.55 7.36
CA CYS A 147 8.36 15.44 6.78
C CYS A 147 7.73 14.92 5.48
N ILE A 148 6.39 14.91 5.39
CA ILE A 148 5.67 14.50 4.17
C ILE A 148 5.83 15.58 3.09
N GLU A 149 5.62 16.86 3.43
CA GLU A 149 5.82 17.97 2.49
C GLU A 149 7.24 18.02 1.93
N ALA A 150 8.26 17.71 2.73
CA ALA A 150 9.64 17.63 2.29
C ALA A 150 9.89 16.56 1.20
N THR A 151 8.96 15.62 1.00
CA THR A 151 9.00 14.66 -0.11
C THR A 151 8.38 15.20 -1.41
N GLY A 152 7.87 16.43 -1.39
CA GLY A 152 7.20 17.08 -2.53
C GLY A 152 5.71 16.75 -2.65
N ILE A 153 5.11 16.21 -1.59
CA ILE A 153 3.68 15.86 -1.52
C ILE A 153 2.98 16.87 -0.60
N ASP A 154 2.05 17.65 -1.16
CA ASP A 154 1.26 18.62 -0.41
C ASP A 154 -0.02 17.95 0.09
N LEU A 155 -0.12 17.79 1.42
CA LEU A 155 -1.30 17.18 2.04
C LEU A 155 -2.52 18.11 1.94
N LEU A 156 -3.70 17.52 1.72
CA LEU A 156 -4.96 18.25 1.74
C LEU A 156 -5.22 18.88 3.12
N THR A 157 -5.71 20.11 3.09
CA THR A 157 -6.05 20.91 4.27
C THR A 157 -7.56 20.97 4.48
N ALA A 158 -8.02 21.57 5.58
CA ALA A 158 -9.44 21.78 5.83
C ALA A 158 -10.15 22.60 4.73
N GLU A 159 -9.41 23.45 4.00
CA GLU A 159 -9.94 24.25 2.89
C GLU A 159 -10.30 23.37 1.68
N ASP A 160 -9.65 22.20 1.53
CA ASP A 160 -9.89 21.26 0.44
C ASP A 160 -11.14 20.39 0.65
N ALA A 161 -11.76 20.41 1.84
CA ALA A 161 -12.87 19.50 2.18
C ALA A 161 -14.03 19.55 1.18
N GLY A 162 -14.41 20.75 0.72
CA GLY A 162 -15.47 20.93 -0.27
C GLY A 162 -15.11 20.32 -1.63
N LEU A 163 -13.86 20.49 -2.07
CA LEU A 163 -13.37 19.93 -3.33
C LEU A 163 -13.22 18.41 -3.24
N LEU A 164 -12.73 17.91 -2.12
CA LEU A 164 -12.61 16.48 -1.81
C LEU A 164 -13.98 15.79 -1.90
N HIS A 165 -14.99 16.32 -1.21
CA HIS A 165 -16.33 15.75 -1.23
C HIS A 165 -16.94 15.73 -2.64
N ARG A 166 -16.77 16.82 -3.40
CA ARG A 166 -17.19 16.86 -4.80
C ARG A 166 -16.45 15.82 -5.66
N SER A 167 -15.17 15.58 -5.38
CA SER A 167 -14.39 14.56 -6.10
C SER A 167 -14.83 13.13 -5.77
N LEU A 168 -15.26 12.86 -4.53
CA LEU A 168 -15.68 11.52 -4.10
C LEU A 168 -17.13 11.20 -4.49
N PHE A 169 -18.05 12.17 -4.34
CA PHE A 169 -19.49 11.93 -4.46
C PHE A 169 -20.14 12.67 -5.64
N GLY A 170 -19.42 13.55 -6.34
CA GLY A 170 -19.98 14.37 -7.41
C GLY A 170 -20.93 15.49 -6.95
N MET A 171 -21.06 15.72 -5.63
CA MET A 171 -21.97 16.71 -5.02
C MET A 171 -21.20 17.66 -4.09
N GLU A 172 -21.66 18.91 -3.95
CA GLU A 172 -21.12 19.82 -2.94
C GLU A 172 -21.53 19.40 -1.52
N LEU A 173 -20.62 19.58 -0.56
CA LEU A 173 -20.90 19.41 0.86
C LEU A 173 -22.01 20.38 1.27
N SER A 174 -23.20 19.87 1.57
CA SER A 174 -24.26 20.68 2.18
C SER A 174 -23.80 21.07 3.58
N ARG A 175 -23.59 22.37 3.79
CA ARG A 175 -23.27 22.97 5.09
C ARG A 175 -24.40 22.80 6.10
#